data_AF-A0A533XW81-F1
#
_entry.id   AF-A0A533XW81-F1
#
_cell.length_a   1.000
_cell.length_b   1.000
_cell.length_c   1.000
_cell.angle_alpha   90.00
_cell.angle_beta   90.00
_cell.angle_gamma   90.00
#
_symmetry.space_group_name_H-M   'P 1'
#
loop_
_entity.id
_entity.type
_entity.pdbx_description
1 polymer ?
#
loop_
_entity_poly.entity_id
_entity_poly.type
_entity_poly.pdbx_seq_one_letter_code
_entity_poly.pdbx_strand_id
1 'polypeptide(L)'
;MKFYLREPLWSSTLTAFILPEGVFYDHLHDLLRERGYVIYAGQAQLAESMFRVANMGALAEANITGFLDAFEEALPEAQKRGEGRVKEMEHLQQDRKEKEEREKAEAEAAKKAEEEAARLAKEKALEEAEAKAAGKEIGKASQDEGKSEIKTGA
;
A
#
# COMPACT_ATOMS: atom_id res chain seq x y z
N MET A 1 -9.09 -27.15 -17.22
CA MET A 1 -7.75 -27.12 -16.59
C MET A 1 -6.76 -26.46 -17.54
N LYS A 2 -5.85 -25.63 -17.01
CA LYS A 2 -4.76 -25.00 -17.77
C LYS A 2 -3.47 -25.79 -17.54
N PHE A 3 -2.79 -26.19 -18.61
CA PHE A 3 -1.54 -26.94 -18.55
C PHE A 3 -0.38 -26.09 -19.07
N TYR A 4 0.79 -26.19 -18.44
CA TYR A 4 2.01 -25.49 -18.88
C TYR A 4 2.77 -26.22 -20.00
N LEU A 5 2.65 -27.55 -20.04
CA LEU A 5 3.32 -28.41 -21.00
C LEU A 5 2.30 -29.21 -21.80
N ARG A 6 2.66 -29.59 -23.01
CA ARG A 6 1.89 -30.55 -23.82
C ARG A 6 2.05 -31.95 -23.22
N GLU A 7 1.03 -32.78 -23.39
CA GLU A 7 0.95 -34.14 -22.83
C GLU A 7 2.21 -35.00 -23.05
N PRO A 8 2.87 -35.03 -24.24
CA PRO A 8 4.08 -35.83 -24.43
C PRO A 8 5.29 -35.39 -23.58
N LEU A 9 5.21 -34.22 -22.93
CA LEU A 9 6.26 -33.66 -22.07
C LEU A 9 5.91 -33.76 -20.59
N TRP A 10 4.79 -34.41 -20.24
CA TRP A 10 4.40 -34.57 -18.85
C TRP A 10 5.31 -35.59 -18.14
N SER A 11 5.63 -35.29 -16.88
CA SER A 11 6.35 -36.21 -16.01
C SER A 11 5.40 -37.26 -15.45
N SER A 12 5.86 -38.51 -15.36
CA SER A 12 5.14 -39.61 -14.73
C SER A 12 5.38 -39.73 -13.22
N THR A 13 6.29 -38.94 -12.65
CA THR A 13 6.79 -39.09 -11.27
C THR A 13 6.51 -37.89 -10.35
N LEU A 14 6.28 -36.71 -10.94
CA LEU A 14 6.01 -35.49 -10.20
C LEU A 14 5.14 -34.58 -11.06
N THR A 15 3.92 -34.32 -10.59
CA THR A 15 2.97 -33.47 -11.29
C THR A 15 2.80 -32.16 -10.54
N ALA A 16 2.88 -31.05 -11.27
CA ALA A 16 2.62 -29.71 -10.75
C ALA A 16 1.23 -29.24 -11.16
N PHE A 17 0.44 -28.79 -10.18
CA PHE A 17 -0.91 -28.30 -10.36
C PHE A 17 -0.98 -26.83 -9.95
N ILE A 18 -1.68 -26.01 -10.73
CA ILE A 18 -2.03 -24.65 -10.34
C ILE A 18 -2.99 -24.73 -9.16
N LEU A 19 -2.79 -23.88 -8.14
CA LEU A 19 -3.72 -23.78 -7.04
C LEU A 19 -5.10 -23.35 -7.55
N PRO A 20 -6.19 -24.02 -7.14
CA PRO A 20 -7.53 -23.58 -7.48
C PRO A 20 -7.81 -22.17 -6.95
N GLU A 21 -8.74 -21.47 -7.59
CA GLU A 21 -9.17 -20.15 -7.15
C GLU A 21 -9.65 -20.21 -5.69
N GLY A 22 -9.26 -19.20 -4.90
CA GLY A 22 -9.59 -19.11 -3.49
C GLY A 22 -8.83 -20.10 -2.59
N VAL A 23 -7.88 -20.88 -3.12
CA VAL A 23 -7.07 -21.82 -2.33
C VAL A 23 -5.66 -21.29 -2.14
N PHE A 24 -5.23 -21.28 -0.88
CA PHE A 24 -3.84 -20.99 -0.52
C PHE A 24 -3.10 -22.29 -0.18
N TYR A 25 -1.82 -22.35 -0.56
CA TYR A 25 -1.01 -23.55 -0.40
C TYR A 25 -0.97 -24.07 1.04
N ASP A 26 -0.75 -23.18 2.00
CA ASP A 26 -0.62 -23.51 3.42
C ASP A 26 -1.89 -24.15 3.99
N HIS A 27 -3.07 -23.59 3.68
CA HIS A 27 -4.34 -24.18 4.08
C HIS A 27 -4.54 -25.59 3.53
N LEU A 28 -4.30 -25.77 2.23
CA LEU A 28 -4.45 -27.07 1.56
C LEU A 28 -3.44 -28.10 2.08
N HIS A 29 -2.18 -27.67 2.25
CA HIS A 29 -1.12 -28.49 2.78
C HIS A 29 -1.45 -29.00 4.19
N ASP A 30 -1.89 -28.12 5.09
CA ASP A 30 -2.17 -28.50 6.47
C ASP A 30 -3.35 -29.47 6.55
N LEU A 31 -4.41 -29.24 5.77
CA LEU A 31 -5.57 -30.13 5.70
C LEU A 31 -5.21 -31.53 5.17
N LEU A 32 -4.37 -31.60 4.13
CA LEU A 32 -3.91 -32.88 3.60
C LEU A 32 -2.95 -33.57 4.57
N ARG A 33 -2.09 -32.81 5.25
CA ARG A 33 -1.15 -33.32 6.24
C ARG A 33 -1.87 -33.94 7.43
N GLU A 34 -2.95 -33.32 7.91
CA GLU A 34 -3.82 -33.88 8.94
C GLU A 34 -4.45 -35.22 8.50
N ARG A 35 -4.71 -35.39 7.20
CA ARG A 35 -5.23 -36.62 6.58
C ARG A 35 -4.13 -37.63 6.23
N GLY A 36 -2.87 -37.35 6.58
CA GLY A 36 -1.73 -38.26 6.36
C GLY A 36 -1.03 -38.10 5.01
N TYR A 37 -1.33 -37.05 4.24
CA TYR A 37 -0.73 -36.79 2.93
C TYR A 37 0.10 -35.51 2.92
N VAL A 38 1.28 -35.56 2.32
CA VAL A 38 2.16 -34.38 2.19
C VAL A 38 2.29 -33.98 0.73
N ILE A 39 1.99 -32.71 0.44
CA ILE A 39 2.22 -32.07 -0.86
C ILE A 39 3.35 -31.05 -0.75
N TYR A 40 3.89 -30.61 -1.89
CA TYR A 40 5.01 -29.68 -1.93
C TYR A 40 4.64 -28.37 -2.62
N ALA A 41 5.10 -27.24 -2.10
CA ALA A 41 4.96 -25.96 -2.78
C ALA A 41 5.74 -25.93 -4.10
N GLY A 42 5.38 -24.99 -4.97
CA GLY A 42 6.25 -24.55 -6.05
C GLY A 42 7.58 -23.97 -5.55
N GLN A 43 8.49 -23.72 -6.49
CA GLN A 43 9.80 -23.14 -6.19
C GLN A 43 9.81 -21.64 -6.50
N ALA A 44 10.47 -20.85 -5.64
CA ALA A 44 10.63 -19.40 -5.81
C ALA A 44 9.28 -18.72 -6.14
N GLN A 45 9.19 -18.04 -7.28
CA GLN A 45 8.01 -17.30 -7.73
C GLN A 45 6.76 -18.19 -7.91
N LEU A 46 6.92 -19.50 -7.99
CA LEU A 46 5.82 -20.46 -8.12
C LEU A 46 5.27 -20.95 -6.79
N ALA A 47 5.92 -20.65 -5.66
CA ALA A 47 5.53 -21.16 -4.34
C ALA A 47 4.08 -20.84 -3.96
N GLU A 48 3.56 -19.69 -4.40
CA GLU A 48 2.22 -19.21 -4.07
C GLU A 48 1.15 -19.57 -5.11
N SER A 49 1.53 -20.08 -6.29
CA SER A 49 0.61 -20.28 -7.43
C SER A 49 0.40 -21.73 -7.83
N MET A 50 1.24 -22.65 -7.33
CA MET A 50 1.14 -24.07 -7.65
C MET A 50 1.63 -24.94 -6.49
N PHE A 51 1.22 -26.21 -6.55
CA PHE A 51 1.69 -27.27 -5.67
C PHE A 51 2.07 -28.51 -6.49
N ARG A 52 2.82 -29.42 -5.89
CA ARG A 52 3.33 -30.64 -6.53
C ARG A 52 2.91 -31.87 -5.75
N VAL A 53 2.55 -32.90 -6.51
CA VAL A 53 2.26 -34.24 -6.01
C VAL A 53 3.30 -35.18 -6.59
N ALA A 54 4.03 -35.87 -5.73
CA ALA A 54 5.02 -36.86 -6.12
C ALA A 54 4.43 -38.26 -5.95
N ASN A 55 4.49 -39.08 -7.00
CA ASN A 55 4.00 -40.46 -7.01
C ASN A 55 5.15 -41.47 -7.18
N MET A 56 6.30 -41.19 -6.55
CA MET A 56 7.49 -42.04 -6.59
C MET A 56 7.55 -42.97 -5.38
N GLY A 57 8.26 -44.10 -5.55
CA GLY A 57 8.55 -45.04 -4.47
C GLY A 57 7.57 -46.21 -4.41
N ALA A 58 7.48 -46.85 -3.24
CA ALA A 58 6.62 -48.00 -3.01
C ALA A 58 5.18 -47.57 -2.72
N LEU A 59 4.49 -47.11 -3.77
CA LEU A 59 3.07 -46.73 -3.71
C LEU A 59 2.20 -47.81 -4.36
N ALA A 60 1.10 -48.12 -3.70
CA ALA A 60 0.02 -48.92 -4.26
C ALA A 60 -1.09 -48.01 -4.81
N GLU A 61 -1.96 -48.58 -5.64
CA GLU A 61 -3.12 -47.88 -6.20
C GLU A 61 -4.01 -47.27 -5.10
N ALA A 62 -4.20 -48.00 -3.98
CA ALA A 62 -4.94 -47.52 -2.82
C ALA A 62 -4.35 -46.24 -2.18
N ASN A 63 -3.04 -46.02 -2.29
CA ASN A 63 -2.44 -44.77 -1.81
C ASN A 63 -2.83 -43.59 -2.70
N ILE A 64 -2.92 -43.82 -4.01
CA ILE A 64 -3.31 -42.80 -4.99
C ILE A 64 -4.79 -42.48 -4.85
N THR A 65 -5.66 -43.49 -4.80
CA THR A 65 -7.11 -43.25 -4.63
C THR A 65 -7.40 -42.57 -3.30
N GLY A 66 -6.80 -43.04 -2.20
CA GLY A 66 -6.97 -42.40 -0.90
C GLY A 66 -6.47 -40.96 -0.83
N PHE A 67 -5.40 -40.63 -1.56
CA PHE A 67 -4.96 -39.23 -1.69
C PHE A 67 -6.01 -38.38 -2.42
N LEU A 68 -6.59 -38.91 -3.50
CA LEU A 68 -7.61 -38.20 -4.27
C LEU A 68 -8.88 -37.96 -3.43
N ASP A 69 -9.31 -38.96 -2.66
CA ASP A 69 -10.45 -38.83 -1.74
C ASP A 69 -10.16 -37.74 -0.67
N ALA A 70 -8.99 -37.81 -0.02
CA ALA A 70 -8.57 -36.82 0.96
C ALA A 70 -8.46 -35.40 0.37
N PHE A 71 -8.05 -35.29 -0.89
CA PHE A 71 -7.99 -34.03 -1.62
C PHE A 71 -9.38 -33.47 -1.91
N GLU A 72 -10.31 -34.31 -2.37
CA GLU A 72 -11.70 -33.92 -2.64
C GLU A 72 -12.39 -33.43 -1.36
N GLU A 73 -12.14 -34.09 -0.22
CA GLU A 73 -12.65 -33.66 1.09
C GLU A 73 -12.00 -32.36 1.60
N ALA A 74 -10.69 -32.19 1.41
CA ALA A 74 -9.97 -31.03 1.90
C ALA A 74 -10.24 -29.76 1.09
N LEU A 75 -10.54 -29.89 -0.20
CA LEU A 75 -10.61 -28.76 -1.13
C LEU A 75 -11.67 -27.71 -0.76
N PRO A 76 -12.94 -28.06 -0.47
CA PRO A 76 -13.96 -27.09 -0.08
C PRO A 76 -13.61 -26.34 1.21
N GLU A 77 -12.97 -27.03 2.16
CA GLU A 77 -12.52 -26.41 3.40
C GLU A 77 -11.36 -25.44 3.16
N ALA A 78 -10.39 -25.82 2.32
CA ALA A 78 -9.28 -24.97 1.93
C ALA A 78 -9.77 -23.69 1.21
N GLN A 79 -10.78 -23.82 0.34
CA GLN A 79 -11.43 -22.69 -0.33
C GLN A 79 -12.11 -21.76 0.67
N LYS A 80 -12.91 -22.30 1.59
CA LYS A 80 -13.58 -21.50 2.62
C LYS A 80 -12.59 -20.72 3.49
N ARG A 81 -11.47 -21.36 3.88
CA ARG A 81 -10.39 -20.69 4.63
C ARG A 81 -9.75 -19.58 3.79
N GLY A 82 -9.55 -19.79 2.49
CA GLY A 82 -8.99 -18.79 1.60
C GLY A 82 -9.92 -17.60 1.32
N GLU A 83 -11.23 -17.82 1.16
CA GLU A 83 -12.22 -16.73 1.08
C GLU A 83 -12.16 -15.82 2.32
N GLY A 84 -11.99 -16.41 3.51
CA GLY A 84 -11.78 -15.67 4.75
C GLY A 84 -10.54 -14.76 4.68
N ARG A 85 -9.42 -15.30 4.21
CA ARG A 85 -8.17 -14.56 4.03
C ARG A 85 -8.31 -13.43 3.02
N VAL A 86 -8.99 -13.65 1.89
CA VAL A 86 -9.21 -12.62 0.87
C VAL A 86 -10.00 -11.45 1.44
N LYS A 87 -11.10 -11.72 2.15
CA LYS A 87 -11.93 -10.69 2.80
C LYS A 87 -11.15 -9.88 3.83
N GLU A 88 -10.30 -10.55 4.61
CA GLU A 88 -9.41 -9.89 5.57
C GLU A 88 -8.41 -8.95 4.87
N MET A 89 -7.78 -9.42 3.78
CA MET A 89 -6.87 -8.59 3.00
C MET A 89 -7.56 -7.38 2.36
N GLU A 90 -8.78 -7.55 1.85
CA GLU A 90 -9.59 -6.46 1.28
C GLU A 90 -9.91 -5.39 2.33
N HIS A 91 -10.28 -5.80 3.55
CA HIS A 91 -10.54 -4.86 4.65
C HIS A 91 -9.28 -4.07 5.03
N LEU A 92 -8.14 -4.74 5.19
CA LEU A 92 -6.87 -4.09 5.50
C LEU A 92 -6.41 -3.11 4.41
N GLN A 93 -6.66 -3.43 3.14
CA GLN A 93 -6.38 -2.52 2.02
C GLN A 93 -7.26 -1.28 2.06
N GLN A 94 -8.54 -1.43 2.40
CA GLN A 94 -9.47 -0.32 2.55
C GLN A 94 -9.04 0.60 3.71
N ASP A 95 -8.72 0.04 4.88
CA ASP A 95 -8.25 0.80 6.04
C ASP A 95 -6.98 1.60 5.72
N ARG A 96 -6.04 0.97 5.01
CA ARG A 96 -4.81 1.63 4.56
C ARG A 96 -5.10 2.78 3.61
N LYS A 97 -5.99 2.58 2.64
CA LYS A 97 -6.36 3.60 1.67
C LYS A 97 -7.04 4.80 2.35
N GLU A 98 -7.95 4.55 3.29
CA GLU A 98 -8.61 5.61 4.06
C GLU A 98 -7.61 6.41 4.90
N LYS A 99 -6.62 5.73 5.50
CA LYS A 99 -5.54 6.38 6.23
C LYS A 99 -4.67 7.26 5.32
N GLU A 100 -4.26 6.74 4.17
CA GLU A 100 -3.48 7.50 3.17
C GLU A 100 -4.26 8.72 2.65
N GLU A 101 -5.58 8.61 2.46
CA GLU A 101 -6.45 9.73 2.07
C GLU A 101 -6.55 10.80 3.17
N ARG A 102 -6.69 10.40 4.44
CA ARG A 102 -6.70 11.34 5.58
C ARG A 102 -5.37 12.07 5.72
N GLU A 103 -4.24 11.36 5.67
CA GLU A 103 -2.91 11.95 5.75
C GLU A 103 -2.67 12.94 4.61
N LYS A 104 -3.12 12.61 3.38
CA LYS A 104 -3.03 13.50 2.24
C LYS A 104 -3.91 14.76 2.42
N ALA A 105 -5.13 14.62 2.94
CA ALA A 105 -6.03 15.73 3.19
C ALA A 105 -5.48 16.67 4.28
N GLU A 106 -4.90 16.12 5.35
CA GLU A 106 -4.24 16.88 6.41
C GLU A 106 -3.01 17.64 5.88
N ALA A 107 -2.17 16.99 5.06
CA ALA A 107 -1.03 17.64 4.44
C ALA A 107 -1.45 18.77 3.48
N GLU A 108 -2.52 18.58 2.70
CA GLU A 108 -3.06 19.62 1.82
C GLU A 108 -3.65 20.79 2.62
N ALA A 109 -4.36 20.52 3.71
CA ALA A 109 -4.90 21.54 4.60
C ALA A 109 -3.79 22.34 5.28
N ALA A 110 -2.72 21.68 5.75
CA ALA A 110 -1.55 22.33 6.33
C ALA A 110 -0.86 23.24 5.31
N LYS A 111 -0.66 22.76 4.07
CA LYS A 111 -0.06 23.56 3.00
C LYS A 111 -0.92 24.78 2.65
N LYS A 112 -2.24 24.62 2.55
CA LYS A 112 -3.18 25.74 2.32
C LYS A 112 -3.14 26.76 3.46
N ALA A 113 -3.10 26.31 4.71
CA ALA A 113 -3.01 27.18 5.87
C ALA A 113 -1.69 27.97 5.91
N GLU A 114 -0.56 27.35 5.52
CA GLU A 114 0.73 28.03 5.39
C GLU A 114 0.70 29.09 4.29
N GLU A 115 0.18 28.76 3.10
CA GLU A 115 0.01 29.69 1.99
C GLU A 115 -0.91 30.88 2.36
N GLU A 116 -2.02 30.62 3.06
CA GLU A 116 -2.94 31.66 3.52
C GLU A 116 -2.32 32.56 4.59
N ALA A 117 -1.60 31.99 5.58
CA ALA A 117 -0.87 32.75 6.59
C ALA A 117 0.20 33.66 5.95
N ALA A 118 0.93 33.15 4.96
CA ALA A 118 1.91 33.93 4.21
C ALA A 118 1.24 35.08 3.43
N ARG A 119 0.05 34.86 2.85
CA ARG A 119 -0.72 35.91 2.15
C ARG A 119 -1.16 37.01 3.11
N LEU A 120 -1.76 36.64 4.25
CA LEU A 120 -2.22 37.60 5.27
C LEU A 120 -1.06 38.41 5.87
N ALA A 121 0.11 37.78 6.09
CA ALA A 121 1.30 38.48 6.57
C ALA A 121 1.80 39.52 5.55
N LYS A 122 1.76 39.19 4.25
CA LYS A 122 2.15 40.10 3.17
C LYS A 122 1.17 41.28 3.05
N GLU A 123 -0.12 41.03 3.20
CA GLU A 123 -1.18 42.05 3.15
C GLU A 123 -1.09 43.02 4.33
N LYS A 124 -0.92 42.51 5.57
CA LYS A 124 -0.65 43.35 6.75
C LYS A 124 0.61 44.19 6.62
N ALA A 125 1.69 43.64 6.07
CA ALA A 125 2.93 44.38 5.86
C ALA A 125 2.75 45.54 4.86
N LEU A 126 1.87 45.39 3.86
CA LEU A 126 1.53 46.44 2.91
C LEU A 126 0.70 47.55 3.58
N GLU A 127 -0.34 47.18 4.34
CA GLU A 127 -1.15 48.15 5.11
C GLU A 127 -0.31 48.94 6.11
N GLU A 128 0.62 48.30 6.84
CA GLU A 128 1.50 49.01 7.77
C GLU A 128 2.47 49.96 7.05
N ALA A 129 2.94 49.60 5.86
CA ALA A 129 3.78 50.46 5.03
C ALA A 129 3.00 51.68 4.51
N GLU A 130 1.75 51.48 4.08
CA GLU A 130 0.84 52.55 3.64
C GLU A 130 0.43 53.47 4.81
N ALA A 131 0.14 52.92 6.00
CA ALA A 131 -0.15 53.71 7.20
C ALA A 131 1.05 54.54 7.67
N LYS A 132 2.28 54.00 7.57
CA LYS A 132 3.52 54.77 7.82
C LYS A 132 3.76 55.85 6.77
N ALA A 133 3.37 55.63 5.52
CA ALA A 133 3.46 56.65 4.47
C ALA A 133 2.46 57.80 4.71
N ALA A 134 1.22 57.48 5.10
CA ALA A 134 0.19 58.46 5.42
C ALA A 134 0.49 59.26 6.72
N GLY A 135 1.06 58.60 7.74
CA GLY A 135 1.51 59.28 8.97
C GLY A 135 2.68 60.25 8.75
N LYS A 136 3.45 60.10 7.67
CA LYS A 136 4.55 60.98 7.30
C LYS A 136 4.08 62.27 6.62
N GLU A 137 2.86 62.33 6.08
CA GLU A 137 2.30 63.55 5.50
C GLU A 137 1.77 64.54 6.54
N ILE A 138 1.29 64.08 7.70
CA ILE A 138 0.83 64.96 8.79
C ILE A 138 2.03 65.60 9.54
N GLY A 139 3.19 64.95 9.54
CA GLY A 139 4.42 65.46 10.19
C GLY A 139 5.22 66.48 9.38
N LYS A 140 4.90 66.71 8.09
CA LYS A 140 5.71 67.57 7.20
C LYS A 140 5.29 69.04 7.15
N ALA A 141 4.21 69.42 7.86
CA ALA A 141 3.72 70.80 7.88
C ALA A 141 4.36 71.72 8.95
N SER A 142 5.41 71.28 9.68
CA SER A 142 5.92 72.03 10.84
C SER A 142 7.44 72.24 10.88
N GLN A 143 8.13 72.29 9.74
CA GLN A 143 9.52 72.79 9.68
C GLN A 143 9.77 73.55 8.37
N ASP A 144 9.15 74.72 8.22
CA ASP A 144 9.70 75.80 7.40
C ASP A 144 9.61 77.07 8.25
N GLU A 145 10.75 77.49 8.81
CA GLU A 145 11.16 78.87 9.08
C GLU A 145 12.36 78.87 10.03
N GLY A 146 13.54 79.34 9.56
CA GLY A 146 14.70 79.49 10.46
C GLY A 146 16.09 79.78 9.88
N LYS A 147 16.21 80.74 8.95
CA LYS A 147 17.35 81.67 8.69
C LYS A 147 18.82 81.26 8.99
N SER A 148 19.59 81.20 7.88
CA SER A 148 20.79 81.99 7.49
C SER A 148 21.86 82.49 8.50
N GLU A 149 23.13 82.28 8.08
CA GLU A 149 24.39 83.02 8.38
C GLU A 149 24.97 82.86 9.81
N ILE A 150 26.29 82.74 10.07
CA ILE A 150 27.44 83.57 9.68
C ILE A 150 28.78 82.77 9.74
N LYS A 151 29.71 83.23 8.90
CA LYS A 151 31.16 82.98 8.70
C LYS A 151 32.13 82.79 9.91
N THR A 152 33.28 82.22 9.51
CA THR A 152 34.71 82.48 9.88
C THR A 152 35.38 81.76 11.06
N GLY A 153 36.59 81.24 10.80
CA GLY A 153 37.68 81.19 11.78
C GLY A 153 38.75 80.11 11.59
N ALA A 154 39.84 80.49 10.92
CA ALA A 154 41.24 80.02 10.98
C ALA A 154 41.58 78.52 10.81
#